data_AF-X0Z1V6-F1
#
_entry.id   AF-X0Z1V6-F1
#
_cell.length_a   1.000
_cell.length_b   1.000
_cell.length_c   1.000
_cell.angle_alpha   90.00
_cell.angle_beta   90.00
_cell.angle_gamma   90.00
#
_symmetry.space_group_name_H-M   'P 1'
#
loop_
_entity.id
_entity.type
_entity.pdbx_description
1 polymer ?
#
loop_
_entity_poly.entity_id
_entity_poly.type
_entity_poly.pdbx_seq_one_letter_code
_entity_poly.pdbx_strand_id
1 'polypeptide(L)'
;LWDDLEKWSREEKHEELGRFVTRIRGGYRYVGLPRSQTVLSDHERKHLPNLFDEAGLDPTNAPSPELIPKILRKYGQNILENRTFKLLDSTQNEDIVLRKALIEVVLDELEEWDGTVVEISTEEGQPRLQVNTGLRLCIRLDLIAGQVSVYVRFKTSRIFPEDGLNFSRRDEERVWFCREAYQGWSTPLADISTDSNEKLDGSSLDWDRGNLFIDSENHWRAKLRGTEVRLFRLGGIDGLPDWVETQKLERGREFLIAFSQRLEDRIREWGEECCNYFKQERVSGLPIG
;
A
#
# COMPACT_ATOMS: atom_id res chain seq x y z
N LEU A 1 -13.44 -32.43 -20.11
CA LEU A 1 -12.52 -31.32 -20.46
C LEU A 1 -11.31 -31.27 -19.54
N TRP A 2 -11.45 -31.00 -18.23
CA TRP A 2 -10.30 -30.87 -17.33
C TRP A 2 -9.57 -32.20 -17.06
N ASP A 3 -10.31 -33.29 -16.88
CA ASP A 3 -9.72 -34.63 -16.77
C ASP A 3 -9.04 -35.05 -18.08
N ASP A 4 -9.61 -34.63 -19.23
CA ASP A 4 -9.02 -34.86 -20.55
C ASP A 4 -7.74 -34.04 -20.75
N LEU A 5 -7.67 -32.82 -20.20
CA LEU A 5 -6.47 -31.97 -20.20
C LEU A 5 -5.36 -32.53 -19.30
N GLU A 6 -5.70 -33.09 -18.14
CA GLU A 6 -4.73 -33.79 -17.29
C GLU A 6 -4.15 -35.00 -18.02
N LYS A 7 -5.04 -35.82 -18.58
CA LYS A 7 -4.66 -37.00 -19.37
C LYS A 7 -3.80 -36.61 -20.57
N TRP A 8 -4.21 -35.62 -21.32
CA TRP A 8 -3.47 -35.11 -22.46
C TRP A 8 -2.07 -34.59 -22.06
N SER A 9 -1.96 -33.79 -20.99
CA SER A 9 -0.64 -33.24 -20.59
C SER A 9 0.32 -34.32 -20.08
N ARG A 10 -0.19 -35.30 -19.32
CA ARG A 10 0.65 -36.31 -18.63
C ARG A 10 0.91 -37.54 -19.50
N GLU A 11 -0.13 -38.07 -20.13
CA GLU A 11 -0.05 -39.33 -20.87
C GLU A 11 0.30 -39.11 -22.34
N GLU A 12 -0.24 -38.07 -22.98
CA GLU A 12 -0.08 -37.85 -24.43
C GLU A 12 1.06 -36.88 -24.78
N LYS A 13 1.33 -35.90 -23.90
CA LYS A 13 2.39 -34.91 -24.07
C LYS A 13 3.58 -35.09 -23.14
N HIS A 14 3.57 -36.14 -22.31
CA HIS A 14 4.67 -36.49 -21.41
C HIS A 14 5.24 -35.29 -20.63
N GLU A 15 4.36 -34.38 -20.20
CA GLU A 15 4.71 -33.18 -19.44
C GLU A 15 5.60 -32.16 -20.22
N GLU A 16 5.77 -32.30 -21.54
CA GLU A 16 6.56 -31.38 -22.39
C GLU A 16 6.09 -29.93 -22.30
N LEU A 17 4.78 -29.72 -22.14
CA LEU A 17 4.15 -28.40 -22.06
C LEU A 17 3.77 -28.02 -20.61
N GLY A 18 4.28 -28.77 -19.63
CA GLY A 18 3.94 -28.65 -18.22
C GLY A 18 2.94 -29.70 -17.74
N ARG A 19 2.95 -29.97 -16.44
CA ARG A 19 2.10 -30.98 -15.79
C ARG A 19 0.78 -30.36 -15.33
N PHE A 20 -0.32 -30.75 -15.96
CA PHE A 20 -1.66 -30.37 -15.52
C PHE A 20 -2.24 -31.42 -14.56
N VAL A 21 -2.68 -31.02 -13.37
CA VAL A 21 -3.32 -31.90 -12.38
C VAL A 21 -4.69 -31.34 -12.00
N THR A 22 -5.73 -32.15 -12.18
CA THR A 22 -7.06 -31.81 -11.70
C THR A 22 -7.13 -31.96 -10.18
N ARG A 23 -7.51 -30.88 -9.50
CA ARG A 23 -7.84 -30.91 -8.07
C ARG A 23 -9.25 -30.37 -7.91
N ILE A 24 -10.16 -31.18 -7.35
CA ILE A 24 -11.54 -30.74 -7.08
C ILE A 24 -11.59 -30.18 -5.66
N ARG A 25 -12.00 -28.92 -5.51
CA ARG A 25 -12.14 -28.28 -4.20
C ARG A 25 -13.50 -28.59 -3.53
N GLY A 26 -13.46 -29.03 -2.27
CA GLY A 26 -14.60 -29.00 -1.34
C GLY A 26 -15.81 -29.89 -1.67
N GLY A 27 -15.64 -30.99 -2.40
CA GLY A 27 -16.77 -31.86 -2.79
C GLY A 27 -17.69 -31.28 -3.87
N TYR A 28 -17.43 -30.06 -4.35
CA TYR A 28 -18.24 -29.40 -5.37
C TYR A 28 -17.79 -29.78 -6.78
N ARG A 29 -18.40 -30.83 -7.33
CA ARG A 29 -18.05 -31.46 -8.62
C ARG A 29 -18.02 -30.53 -9.83
N TYR A 30 -18.84 -29.47 -9.84
CA TYR A 30 -19.03 -28.61 -11.02
C TYR A 30 -18.34 -27.23 -10.96
N VAL A 31 -18.03 -26.73 -9.76
CA VAL A 31 -17.37 -25.41 -9.56
C VAL A 31 -16.01 -25.52 -8.85
N GLY A 32 -15.70 -26.67 -8.26
CA GLY A 32 -14.44 -26.90 -7.56
C GLY A 32 -13.22 -27.01 -8.48
N LEU A 33 -13.43 -27.26 -9.78
CA LEU A 33 -12.38 -27.35 -10.79
C LEU A 33 -11.95 -25.96 -11.29
N PRO A 34 -12.83 -25.05 -11.75
CA PRO A 34 -12.42 -23.68 -12.07
C PRO A 34 -11.82 -22.95 -10.86
N ARG A 35 -12.38 -23.14 -9.66
CA ARG A 35 -11.88 -22.53 -8.41
C ARG A 35 -10.56 -23.09 -7.90
N SER A 36 -10.12 -24.26 -8.37
CA SER A 36 -8.78 -24.78 -8.08
C SER A 36 -7.73 -24.30 -9.08
N GLN A 37 -8.18 -23.81 -10.25
CA GLN A 37 -7.34 -23.19 -11.27
C GLN A 37 -7.08 -21.69 -11.01
N THR A 38 -7.80 -21.07 -10.07
CA THR A 38 -7.51 -19.69 -9.64
C THR A 38 -6.44 -19.69 -8.56
N VAL A 39 -5.38 -18.91 -8.78
CA VAL A 39 -4.23 -18.77 -7.88
C VAL A 39 -4.64 -18.30 -6.48
N LEU A 40 -5.71 -17.49 -6.42
CA LEU A 40 -6.46 -17.16 -5.21
C LEU A 40 -7.87 -17.72 -5.29
N SER A 41 -8.46 -18.10 -4.16
CA SER A 41 -9.87 -18.41 -4.10
C SER A 41 -10.74 -17.15 -4.02
N ASP A 42 -12.03 -17.28 -4.34
CA ASP A 42 -12.99 -16.19 -4.14
C ASP A 42 -13.06 -15.73 -2.67
N HIS A 43 -12.80 -16.63 -1.72
CA HIS A 43 -12.75 -16.26 -0.31
C HIS A 43 -11.54 -15.37 -0.04
N GLU A 44 -10.34 -15.79 -0.48
CA GLU A 44 -9.11 -15.02 -0.30
C GLU A 44 -9.24 -13.65 -0.98
N ARG A 45 -9.70 -13.62 -2.23
CA ARG A 45 -9.92 -12.39 -3.02
C ARG A 45 -10.85 -11.41 -2.32
N LYS A 46 -12.01 -11.87 -1.81
CA LYS A 46 -12.97 -11.01 -1.10
C LYS A 46 -12.42 -10.37 0.17
N HIS A 47 -11.39 -10.96 0.78
CA HIS A 47 -10.80 -10.45 2.02
C HIS A 47 -9.44 -9.76 1.79
N LEU A 48 -8.95 -9.67 0.55
CA LEU A 48 -7.75 -8.90 0.22
C LEU A 48 -7.84 -7.43 0.65
N PRO A 49 -8.98 -6.71 0.50
CA PRO A 49 -9.09 -5.33 0.99
C PRO A 49 -8.74 -5.17 2.48
N ASN A 50 -9.16 -6.12 3.32
CA ASN A 50 -8.86 -6.11 4.75
C ASN A 50 -7.35 -6.32 4.99
N LEU A 51 -6.72 -7.21 4.21
CA LEU A 51 -5.27 -7.41 4.24
C LEU A 51 -4.53 -6.14 3.84
N PHE A 52 -4.98 -5.48 2.78
CA PHE A 52 -4.38 -4.25 2.26
C PHE A 52 -4.41 -3.13 3.30
N ASP A 53 -5.55 -2.92 3.96
CA ASP A 53 -5.69 -1.94 5.03
C ASP A 53 -4.79 -2.26 6.25
N GLU A 54 -4.79 -3.52 6.69
CA GLU A 54 -3.98 -3.96 7.82
C GLU A 54 -2.48 -3.73 7.54
N ALA A 55 -2.04 -4.07 6.32
CA ALA A 55 -0.69 -3.84 5.83
C ALA A 55 -0.37 -2.36 5.55
N GLY A 56 -1.35 -1.46 5.54
CA GLY A 56 -1.20 -0.05 5.20
C GLY A 56 -0.79 0.17 3.74
N LEU A 57 -1.33 -0.65 2.84
CA LEU A 57 -1.19 -0.47 1.40
C LEU A 57 -2.11 0.64 0.90
N ASP A 58 -1.68 1.30 -0.16
CA ASP A 58 -2.41 2.38 -0.82
C ASP A 58 -2.63 1.96 -2.27
N PRO A 59 -3.89 1.88 -2.74
CA PRO A 59 -4.19 1.45 -4.11
C PRO A 59 -3.58 2.39 -5.16
N THR A 60 -3.39 3.66 -4.79
CA THR A 60 -2.82 4.68 -5.69
C THR A 60 -1.30 4.82 -5.57
N ASN A 61 -0.64 3.96 -4.79
CA ASN A 61 0.82 3.87 -4.61
C ASN A 61 1.22 2.49 -4.09
N ALA A 62 0.96 1.47 -4.91
CA ALA A 62 1.34 0.10 -4.63
C ALA A 62 2.86 -0.02 -4.32
N PRO A 63 3.28 -1.02 -3.53
CA PRO A 63 4.70 -1.31 -3.32
C PRO A 63 5.31 -2.04 -4.53
N SER A 64 6.63 -2.23 -4.53
CA SER A 64 7.30 -3.06 -5.53
C SER A 64 6.86 -4.54 -5.43
N PRO A 65 6.74 -5.28 -6.56
CA PRO A 65 6.29 -6.67 -6.58
C PRO A 65 7.07 -7.60 -5.64
N GLU A 66 8.36 -7.33 -5.42
CA GLU A 66 9.24 -8.12 -4.55
C GLU A 66 8.86 -8.03 -3.07
N LEU A 67 8.12 -6.99 -2.67
CA LEU A 67 7.64 -6.81 -1.30
C LEU A 67 6.31 -7.54 -1.04
N ILE A 68 5.51 -7.77 -2.07
CA ILE A 68 4.18 -8.41 -1.95
C ILE A 68 4.26 -9.76 -1.22
N PRO A 69 5.18 -10.70 -1.55
CA PRO A 69 5.28 -11.95 -0.80
C PRO A 69 5.57 -11.77 0.69
N LYS A 70 6.37 -10.76 1.06
CA LYS A 70 6.66 -10.49 2.49
C LYS A 70 5.42 -9.98 3.20
N ILE A 71 4.64 -9.11 2.55
CA ILE A 71 3.40 -8.54 3.07
C ILE A 71 2.34 -9.63 3.23
N LEU A 72 2.11 -10.43 2.19
CA LEU A 72 1.17 -11.55 2.22
C LEU A 72 1.50 -12.56 3.33
N ARG A 73 2.80 -12.87 3.55
CA ARG A 73 3.19 -13.76 4.65
C ARG A 73 2.89 -13.18 6.03
N LYS A 74 3.12 -11.87 6.20
CA LYS A 74 2.97 -11.20 7.50
C LYS A 74 1.50 -10.98 7.87
N TYR A 75 0.68 -10.51 6.92
CA TYR A 75 -0.71 -10.10 7.18
C TYR A 75 -1.75 -11.11 6.68
N GLY A 76 -1.34 -12.10 5.89
CA GLY A 76 -2.28 -13.06 5.29
C GLY A 76 -2.68 -14.23 6.18
N GLN A 77 -2.20 -14.34 7.43
CA GLN A 77 -2.33 -15.57 8.24
C GLN A 77 -3.79 -16.00 8.47
N ASN A 78 -4.70 -15.03 8.58
CA ASN A 78 -6.12 -15.27 8.82
C ASN A 78 -6.97 -15.24 7.54
N ILE A 79 -6.36 -14.94 6.38
CA ILE A 79 -7.07 -14.66 5.12
C ILE A 79 -6.68 -15.68 4.05
N LEU A 80 -5.39 -15.93 3.89
CA LEU A 80 -4.83 -16.80 2.87
C LEU A 80 -4.91 -18.26 3.28
N GLU A 81 -5.22 -19.12 2.32
CA GLU A 81 -5.27 -20.55 2.53
C GLU A 81 -3.86 -21.15 2.62
N ASN A 82 -3.73 -22.28 3.31
CA ASN A 82 -2.45 -23.00 3.44
C ASN A 82 -1.77 -23.28 2.09
N ARG A 83 -2.53 -23.46 1.01
CA ARG A 83 -1.97 -23.66 -0.33
C ARG A 83 -1.24 -22.42 -0.84
N THR A 84 -1.79 -21.24 -0.59
CA THR A 84 -1.27 -19.95 -1.01
C THR A 84 -0.04 -19.62 -0.20
N PHE A 85 -0.05 -19.90 1.11
CA PHE A 85 1.14 -19.85 1.95
C PHE A 85 2.26 -20.77 1.46
N LYS A 86 1.95 -22.03 1.15
CA LYS A 86 2.93 -22.97 0.59
C LYS A 86 3.51 -22.48 -0.74
N LEU A 87 2.68 -21.87 -1.59
CA LEU A 87 3.13 -21.29 -2.85
C LEU A 87 4.09 -20.11 -2.63
N LEU A 88 3.85 -19.27 -1.62
CA LEU A 88 4.76 -18.18 -1.25
C LEU A 88 6.13 -18.71 -0.79
N ASP A 89 6.18 -19.85 -0.12
CA ASP A 89 7.40 -20.43 0.44
C ASP A 89 8.10 -21.44 -0.47
N SER A 90 7.46 -21.85 -1.57
CA SER A 90 8.03 -22.83 -2.47
C SER A 90 9.26 -22.32 -3.21
N THR A 91 10.23 -23.22 -3.35
CA THR A 91 11.46 -23.05 -4.12
C THR A 91 11.46 -23.89 -5.40
N GLN A 92 10.37 -24.61 -5.70
CA GLN A 92 10.24 -25.42 -6.90
C GLN A 92 10.08 -24.53 -8.14
N ASN A 93 10.70 -24.90 -9.26
CA ASN A 93 10.69 -24.09 -10.48
C ASN A 93 9.28 -23.83 -11.04
N GLU A 94 8.40 -24.83 -11.01
CA GLU A 94 7.01 -24.69 -11.47
C GLU A 94 6.23 -23.68 -10.60
N ASP A 95 6.49 -23.68 -9.29
CA ASP A 95 5.87 -22.77 -8.35
C ASP A 95 6.37 -21.32 -8.50
N ILE A 96 7.54 -21.08 -9.10
CA ILE A 96 8.02 -19.71 -9.39
C ILE A 96 7.05 -18.99 -10.33
N VAL A 97 6.58 -19.67 -11.37
CA VAL A 97 5.64 -19.11 -12.36
C VAL A 97 4.31 -18.81 -11.69
N LEU A 98 3.78 -19.76 -10.92
CA LEU A 98 2.53 -19.60 -10.18
C LEU A 98 2.62 -18.49 -9.11
N ARG A 99 3.77 -18.37 -8.43
CA ARG A 99 4.03 -17.29 -7.47
C ARG A 99 4.07 -15.92 -8.15
N LYS A 100 4.64 -15.83 -9.36
CA LYS A 100 4.62 -14.59 -10.13
C LYS A 100 3.19 -14.21 -10.50
N ALA A 101 2.40 -15.16 -11.00
CA ALA A 101 0.99 -14.95 -11.30
C ALA A 101 0.18 -14.54 -10.04
N LEU A 102 0.49 -15.13 -8.86
CA LEU A 102 -0.12 -14.71 -7.60
C LEU A 102 0.17 -13.24 -7.29
N ILE A 103 1.43 -12.82 -7.44
CA ILE A 103 1.83 -11.43 -7.15
C ILE A 103 1.15 -10.46 -8.12
N GLU A 104 1.11 -10.79 -9.40
CA GLU A 104 0.42 -9.98 -10.42
C GLU A 104 -1.07 -9.84 -10.08
N VAL A 105 -1.77 -10.94 -9.81
CA VAL A 105 -3.19 -10.88 -9.39
C VAL A 105 -3.37 -10.03 -8.14
N VAL A 106 -2.51 -10.16 -7.12
CA VAL A 106 -2.64 -9.35 -5.89
C VAL A 106 -2.40 -7.86 -6.16
N LEU A 107 -1.49 -7.53 -7.08
CA LEU A 107 -1.23 -6.14 -7.48
C LEU A 107 -2.41 -5.56 -8.27
N ASP A 108 -2.99 -6.33 -9.18
CA ASP A 108 -4.17 -5.92 -9.95
C ASP A 108 -5.36 -5.65 -9.00
N GLU A 109 -5.62 -6.56 -8.05
CA GLU A 109 -6.67 -6.38 -7.05
C GLU A 109 -6.39 -5.18 -6.13
N LEU A 110 -5.11 -4.86 -5.86
CA LEU A 110 -4.73 -3.67 -5.10
C LEU A 110 -4.96 -2.39 -5.91
N GLU A 111 -4.69 -2.39 -7.21
CA GLU A 111 -4.89 -1.23 -8.08
C GLU A 111 -6.39 -0.95 -8.33
N GLU A 112 -7.20 -2.00 -8.41
CA GLU A 112 -8.65 -1.90 -8.54
C GLU A 112 -9.37 -1.53 -7.22
N TRP A 113 -8.71 -1.75 -6.08
CA TRP A 113 -9.29 -1.45 -4.77
C TRP A 113 -9.45 0.07 -4.58
N ASP A 114 -10.64 0.49 -4.16
CA ASP A 114 -10.98 1.92 -3.98
C ASP A 114 -10.77 2.43 -2.55
N GLY A 115 -10.09 1.64 -1.70
CA GLY A 115 -9.91 1.93 -0.28
C GLY A 115 -11.04 1.41 0.62
N THR A 116 -12.15 0.90 0.06
CA THR A 116 -13.30 0.44 0.87
C THR A 116 -13.00 -0.88 1.58
N VAL A 117 -13.28 -0.94 2.88
CA VAL A 117 -13.17 -2.13 3.72
C VAL A 117 -14.50 -2.36 4.45
N VAL A 118 -14.85 -3.63 4.65
CA VAL A 118 -16.02 -4.01 5.45
C VAL A 118 -15.61 -4.10 6.91
N GLU A 119 -16.14 -3.21 7.74
CA GLU A 119 -15.99 -3.26 9.19
C GLU A 119 -17.00 -4.25 9.76
N ILE A 120 -16.50 -5.35 10.32
CA ILE A 120 -17.32 -6.34 11.03
C ILE A 120 -17.46 -5.83 12.46
N SER A 121 -18.56 -5.13 12.78
CA SER A 121 -18.87 -4.76 14.15
C SER A 121 -19.15 -6.00 14.99
N THR A 122 -18.58 -6.09 16.19
CA THR A 122 -18.79 -7.18 17.15
C THR A 122 -20.18 -7.16 17.83
N GLU A 123 -20.87 -6.03 17.73
CA GLU A 123 -22.27 -5.90 18.15
C GLU A 123 -23.17 -6.15 16.93
N GLU A 124 -24.39 -6.69 17.14
CA GLU A 124 -25.38 -7.19 16.17
C GLU A 124 -25.88 -6.16 15.12
N GLY A 125 -25.05 -5.23 14.68
CA GLY A 125 -25.27 -4.29 13.59
C GLY A 125 -24.89 -4.89 12.23
N GLN A 126 -25.50 -4.32 11.19
CA GLN A 126 -25.10 -4.59 9.81
C GLN A 126 -23.65 -4.16 9.58
N PRO A 127 -22.88 -4.91 8.76
CA PRO A 127 -21.53 -4.54 8.40
C PRO A 127 -21.50 -3.13 7.80
N ARG A 128 -20.63 -2.26 8.33
CA ARG A 128 -20.45 -0.89 7.83
C ARG A 128 -19.29 -0.84 6.85
N LEU A 129 -19.41 0.00 5.83
CA LEU A 129 -18.32 0.28 4.90
C LEU A 129 -17.50 1.45 5.43
N GLN A 130 -16.19 1.30 5.40
CA GLN A 130 -15.23 2.32 5.80
C GLN A 130 -14.26 2.57 4.65
N VAL A 131 -13.95 3.82 4.36
CA VAL A 131 -12.99 4.20 3.32
C VAL A 131 -11.63 4.42 3.95
N ASN A 132 -10.64 3.64 3.56
CA ASN A 132 -9.26 3.74 4.03
C ASN A 132 -8.38 4.34 2.94
N THR A 133 -7.57 5.33 3.32
CA THR A 133 -6.61 5.99 2.42
C THR A 133 -5.23 6.12 3.08
N GLY A 134 -4.18 6.06 2.27
CA GLY A 134 -2.79 6.24 2.71
C GLY A 134 -2.41 7.71 2.74
N LEU A 135 -2.03 8.24 3.91
CA LEU A 135 -1.37 9.53 4.00
C LEU A 135 0.04 9.45 3.42
N ARG A 136 0.41 10.51 2.72
CA ARG A 136 1.72 10.72 2.11
C ARG A 136 2.30 12.01 2.62
N LEU A 137 3.55 11.93 3.03
CA LEU A 137 4.33 13.11 3.34
C LEU A 137 4.73 13.83 2.06
N CYS A 138 4.64 15.15 2.08
CA CYS A 138 5.16 16.02 1.05
C CYS A 138 6.24 16.91 1.66
N ILE A 139 7.37 17.03 0.96
CA ILE A 139 8.55 17.74 1.42
C ILE A 139 8.83 18.90 0.48
N ARG A 140 8.84 20.10 1.05
CA ARG A 140 9.42 21.28 0.41
C ARG A 140 10.82 21.51 0.98
N LEU A 141 11.81 21.48 0.10
CA LEU A 141 13.19 21.76 0.44
C LEU A 141 13.56 23.18 0.06
N ASP A 142 14.04 23.96 1.03
CA ASP A 142 14.77 25.20 0.80
C ASP A 142 16.25 24.96 1.14
N LEU A 143 17.04 24.63 0.12
CA LEU A 143 18.47 24.36 0.27
C LEU A 143 19.29 25.63 0.55
N ILE A 144 18.76 26.82 0.25
CA ILE A 144 19.43 28.09 0.53
C ILE A 144 19.31 28.41 2.03
N ALA A 145 18.11 28.23 2.59
CA ALA A 145 17.84 28.42 4.01
C ALA A 145 18.25 27.22 4.89
N GLY A 146 18.49 26.05 4.30
CA GLY A 146 18.74 24.80 5.04
C GLY A 146 17.50 24.32 5.81
N GLN A 147 16.31 24.61 5.26
CA GLN A 147 15.03 24.33 5.90
C GLN A 147 14.17 23.37 5.09
N VAL A 148 13.47 22.50 5.79
CA VAL A 148 12.44 21.62 5.25
C VAL A 148 11.12 21.99 5.89
N SER A 149 10.08 22.08 5.06
CA SER A 149 8.71 22.03 5.57
C SER A 149 8.04 20.76 5.08
N VAL A 150 7.48 19.99 6.02
CA VAL A 150 6.74 18.77 5.73
C VAL A 150 5.25 19.04 5.93
N TYR A 151 4.43 18.58 5.00
CA TYR A 151 2.98 18.58 5.16
C TYR A 151 2.42 17.27 4.62
N VAL A 152 1.14 16.98 4.88
CA VAL A 152 0.51 15.72 4.47
C VAL A 152 -0.62 15.91 3.48
N ARG A 153 -0.73 14.94 2.57
CA ARG A 153 -1.82 14.76 1.61
C ARG A 153 -2.17 13.29 1.50
N PHE A 154 -3.23 12.96 0.79
CA PHE A 154 -3.45 11.61 0.29
C PHE A 154 -3.99 11.64 -1.14
N LYS A 155 -3.97 10.48 -1.79
CA LYS A 155 -4.58 10.27 -3.09
C LYS A 155 -5.56 9.11 -2.98
N THR A 156 -6.70 9.22 -3.66
CA THR A 156 -7.74 8.20 -3.64
C THR A 156 -8.41 8.09 -5.01
N SER A 157 -8.96 6.93 -5.32
CA SER A 157 -9.84 6.70 -6.48
C SER A 157 -11.32 6.90 -6.13
N ARG A 158 -11.66 7.06 -4.85
CA ARG A 158 -13.01 7.44 -4.41
C ARG A 158 -13.29 8.90 -4.72
N ILE A 159 -14.55 9.16 -5.02
CA ILE A 159 -15.08 10.53 -5.14
C ILE A 159 -14.99 11.20 -3.77
N PHE A 160 -14.44 12.42 -3.73
CA PHE A 160 -14.44 13.23 -2.51
C PHE A 160 -15.85 13.70 -2.16
N PRO A 161 -16.22 13.75 -0.87
CA PRO A 161 -17.43 14.45 -0.44
C PRO A 161 -17.40 15.92 -0.87
N GLU A 162 -18.56 16.47 -1.24
CA GLU A 162 -18.68 17.87 -1.70
C GLU A 162 -18.24 18.88 -0.63
N ASP A 163 -18.59 18.60 0.63
CA ASP A 163 -18.25 19.43 1.78
C ASP A 163 -16.79 19.21 2.26
N GLY A 164 -16.05 18.31 1.63
CA GLY A 164 -14.70 17.91 2.03
C GLY A 164 -14.70 16.89 3.17
N LEU A 165 -13.54 16.72 3.80
CA LEU A 165 -13.29 15.73 4.85
C LEU A 165 -12.70 16.41 6.09
N ASN A 166 -13.23 16.03 7.25
CA ASN A 166 -12.85 16.56 8.56
C ASN A 166 -12.21 15.46 9.39
N PHE A 167 -10.89 15.46 9.46
CA PHE A 167 -10.12 14.45 10.15
C PHE A 167 -9.74 14.88 11.57
N SER A 168 -10.00 14.02 12.55
CA SER A 168 -9.48 14.15 13.91
C SER A 168 -8.50 13.02 14.23
N ARG A 169 -7.54 13.29 15.11
CA ARG A 169 -6.66 12.26 15.70
C ARG A 169 -7.26 11.82 17.03
N ARG A 170 -6.95 10.59 17.43
CA ARG A 170 -7.29 10.11 18.78
C ARG A 170 -6.62 11.03 19.80
N ASP A 171 -7.40 11.48 20.78
CA ASP A 171 -6.97 12.33 21.90
C ASP A 171 -6.56 13.77 21.51
N GLU A 172 -6.96 14.26 20.33
CA GLU A 172 -6.79 15.66 19.92
C GLU A 172 -8.14 16.33 19.64
N GLU A 173 -8.32 17.57 20.11
CA GLU A 173 -9.49 18.40 19.76
C GLU A 173 -9.37 19.05 18.38
N ARG A 174 -8.16 19.07 17.81
CA ARG A 174 -7.88 19.74 16.54
C ARG A 174 -8.47 18.96 15.37
N VAL A 175 -9.13 19.67 14.46
CA VAL A 175 -9.75 19.10 13.26
C VAL A 175 -8.99 19.57 12.03
N TRP A 176 -8.59 18.60 11.21
CA TRP A 176 -7.84 18.79 9.99
C TRP A 176 -8.74 18.63 8.79
N PHE A 177 -8.96 19.72 8.07
CA PHE A 177 -9.81 19.78 6.90
C PHE A 177 -9.02 19.56 5.61
N CYS A 178 -9.64 18.88 4.64
CA CYS A 178 -9.18 18.87 3.27
C CYS A 178 -10.34 18.68 2.29
N ARG A 179 -10.08 18.99 1.01
CA ARG A 179 -10.99 18.73 -0.12
C ARG A 179 -10.20 18.20 -1.30
N GLU A 180 -10.87 17.82 -2.37
CA GLU A 180 -10.18 17.48 -3.61
C GLU A 180 -9.42 18.70 -4.15
N ALA A 181 -8.17 18.49 -4.54
CA ALA A 181 -7.38 19.44 -5.29
C ALA A 181 -7.45 19.13 -6.80
N TYR A 182 -7.00 17.93 -7.20
CA TYR A 182 -6.95 17.50 -8.60
C TYR A 182 -6.69 15.99 -8.72
N GLN A 183 -7.42 15.30 -9.61
CA GLN A 183 -7.22 13.87 -9.93
C GLN A 183 -7.13 12.97 -8.69
N GLY A 184 -8.07 13.14 -7.74
CA GLY A 184 -8.11 12.36 -6.52
C GLY A 184 -7.05 12.71 -5.47
N TRP A 185 -6.18 13.70 -5.72
CA TRP A 185 -5.32 14.25 -4.67
C TRP A 185 -6.09 15.20 -3.77
N SER A 186 -5.88 15.08 -2.47
CA SER A 186 -6.36 16.05 -1.51
C SER A 186 -5.58 17.36 -1.60
N THR A 187 -6.19 18.46 -1.15
CA THR A 187 -5.44 19.61 -0.62
C THR A 187 -4.60 19.16 0.58
N PRO A 188 -3.54 19.90 0.96
CA PRO A 188 -2.87 19.65 2.24
C PRO A 188 -3.91 19.65 3.37
N LEU A 189 -3.76 18.75 4.33
CA LEU A 189 -4.56 18.81 5.55
C LEU A 189 -4.25 20.13 6.26
N ALA A 190 -5.27 20.92 6.54
CA ALA A 190 -5.14 22.23 7.17
C ALA A 190 -6.09 22.36 8.35
N ASP A 191 -5.67 23.10 9.36
CA ASP A 191 -6.47 23.30 10.55
C ASP A 191 -7.67 24.21 10.25
N ILE A 192 -8.87 23.74 10.59
CA ILE A 192 -10.11 24.52 10.43
C ILE A 192 -10.35 25.50 11.59
N SER A 193 -9.72 25.27 12.74
CA SER A 193 -9.91 26.10 13.95
C SER A 193 -9.15 27.43 13.89
N THR A 194 -8.23 27.58 12.93
CA THR A 194 -7.46 28.80 12.74
C THR A 194 -7.75 29.42 11.38
N ASP A 195 -8.06 30.72 11.35
CA ASP A 195 -8.24 31.47 10.09
C ASP A 195 -6.97 31.47 9.20
N SER A 196 -5.84 30.99 9.72
CA SER A 196 -4.54 30.97 9.04
C SER A 196 -4.36 29.88 7.98
N ASN A 197 -5.32 28.97 7.78
CA ASN A 197 -5.18 27.82 6.86
C ASN A 197 -3.83 27.10 7.08
N GLU A 198 -3.47 26.93 8.36
CA GLU A 198 -2.19 26.37 8.77
C GLU A 198 -2.19 24.89 8.40
N LYS A 199 -1.20 24.46 7.61
CA LYS A 199 -1.07 23.06 7.21
C LYS A 199 -0.62 22.22 8.40
N LEU A 200 -1.13 21.00 8.48
CA LEU A 200 -0.60 19.99 9.39
C LEU A 200 0.90 19.80 9.12
N ASP A 201 1.72 20.19 10.09
CA ASP A 201 3.16 19.97 10.06
C ASP A 201 3.44 18.47 10.13
N GLY A 202 3.84 17.88 9.00
CA GLY A 202 4.14 16.48 8.89
C GLY A 202 5.36 16.04 9.71
N SER A 203 6.22 16.97 10.13
CA SER A 203 7.37 16.67 10.98
C SER A 203 6.98 16.39 12.44
N SER A 204 5.79 16.85 12.86
CA SER A 204 5.23 16.58 14.19
C SER A 204 4.63 15.17 14.33
N LEU A 205 4.51 14.43 13.22
CA LEU A 205 3.92 13.10 13.18
C LEU A 205 4.95 12.02 13.54
N ASP A 206 4.51 10.96 14.21
CA ASP A 206 5.34 9.77 14.43
C ASP A 206 5.53 8.99 13.12
N TRP A 207 6.72 9.09 12.53
CA TRP A 207 7.04 8.42 11.27
C TRP A 207 7.33 6.94 11.44
N ASP A 208 7.74 6.49 12.62
CA ASP A 208 8.13 5.10 12.88
C ASP A 208 6.89 4.23 13.17
N ARG A 209 5.98 4.73 14.02
CA ARG A 209 4.73 4.03 14.37
C ARG A 209 3.59 4.33 13.42
N GLY A 210 3.65 5.47 12.73
CA GLY A 210 2.58 5.95 11.89
C GLY A 210 1.48 6.65 12.68
N ASN A 211 0.48 7.16 11.97
CA ASN A 211 -0.61 7.95 12.54
C ASN A 211 -1.93 7.58 11.88
N LEU A 212 -3.02 7.71 12.64
CA LEU A 212 -4.37 7.47 12.16
C LEU A 212 -5.23 8.70 12.39
N PHE A 213 -5.92 9.09 11.33
CA PHE A 213 -6.87 10.19 11.29
C PHE A 213 -8.23 9.64 10.89
N ILE A 214 -9.29 10.11 11.53
CA ILE A 214 -10.65 9.59 11.35
C ILE A 214 -11.60 10.75 11.05
N ASP A 215 -12.36 10.61 9.98
CA ASP A 215 -13.57 11.38 9.73
C ASP A 215 -14.77 10.45 10.02
N SER A 216 -15.41 10.69 11.16
CA SER A 216 -16.52 9.87 11.64
C SER A 216 -17.80 10.09 10.85
N GLU A 217 -17.99 11.26 10.25
CA GLU A 217 -19.21 11.63 9.51
C GLU A 217 -19.23 10.98 8.14
N ASN A 218 -18.10 11.04 7.42
CA ASN A 218 -17.97 10.44 6.10
C ASN A 218 -17.52 8.97 6.15
N HIS A 219 -17.16 8.46 7.34
CA HIS A 219 -16.57 7.13 7.55
C HIS A 219 -15.24 6.91 6.81
N TRP A 220 -14.36 7.92 6.83
CA TRP A 220 -13.02 7.85 6.25
C TRP A 220 -11.95 7.67 7.32
N ARG A 221 -10.91 6.94 6.97
CA ARG A 221 -9.67 6.84 7.75
C ARG A 221 -8.48 7.12 6.86
N ALA A 222 -7.65 8.06 7.29
CA ALA A 222 -6.39 8.37 6.64
C ALA A 222 -5.24 7.89 7.52
N LYS A 223 -4.41 6.98 7.00
CA LYS A 223 -3.34 6.31 7.76
C LYS A 223 -1.98 6.68 7.20
N LEU A 224 -1.13 7.29 8.03
CA LEU A 224 0.30 7.38 7.75
C LEU A 224 0.94 6.06 8.17
N ARG A 225 1.49 5.31 7.21
CA ARG A 225 2.21 4.07 7.50
C ARG A 225 3.45 4.33 8.34
N GLY A 226 3.65 3.58 9.41
CA GLY A 226 4.88 3.59 10.20
C GLY A 226 6.03 2.88 9.49
N THR A 227 7.16 3.56 9.31
CA THR A 227 8.35 2.99 8.65
C THR A 227 9.62 3.78 8.98
N GLU A 228 10.73 3.06 9.14
CA GLU A 228 12.06 3.64 9.38
C GLU A 228 12.70 4.24 8.12
N VAL A 229 12.16 3.97 6.92
CA VAL A 229 12.69 4.47 5.65
C VAL A 229 11.55 4.95 4.76
N ARG A 230 11.65 6.19 4.29
CA ARG A 230 10.70 6.85 3.41
C ARG A 230 11.39 7.34 2.15
N LEU A 231 10.77 7.08 1.01
CA LEU A 231 11.24 7.51 -0.30
C LEU A 231 10.36 8.63 -0.81
N PHE A 232 10.97 9.63 -1.45
CA PHE A 232 10.26 10.73 -2.05
C PHE A 232 10.70 10.91 -3.49
N ARG A 233 9.75 11.17 -4.37
CA ARG A 233 10.00 11.56 -5.76
C ARG A 233 9.46 12.96 -6.03
N LEU A 234 9.96 13.60 -7.07
CA LEU A 234 9.40 14.88 -7.51
C LEU A 234 7.90 14.72 -7.84
N GLY A 235 7.08 15.59 -7.25
CA GLY A 235 5.63 15.57 -7.42
C GLY A 235 5.14 16.02 -8.78
N GLY A 236 6.01 16.55 -9.65
CA GLY A 236 5.62 17.16 -10.92
C GLY A 236 4.83 16.22 -11.85
N ILE A 237 5.09 14.91 -11.78
CA ILE A 237 4.35 13.88 -12.53
C ILE A 237 2.86 13.83 -12.11
N ASP A 238 2.57 14.17 -10.85
CA ASP A 238 1.22 14.26 -10.29
C ASP A 238 0.66 15.70 -10.29
N GLY A 239 1.33 16.65 -10.94
CA GLY A 239 0.96 18.07 -10.89
C GLY A 239 1.21 18.73 -9.53
N LEU A 240 2.07 18.15 -8.70
CA LEU A 240 2.44 18.69 -7.38
C LEU A 240 3.83 19.37 -7.46
N PRO A 241 4.02 20.53 -6.80
CA PRO A 241 5.27 21.29 -6.92
C PRO A 241 6.41 20.75 -6.05
N ASP A 242 6.07 20.06 -4.95
CA ASP A 242 6.98 19.63 -3.91
C ASP A 242 7.30 18.12 -4.05
N TRP A 243 8.25 17.60 -3.27
CA TRP A 243 8.55 16.16 -3.23
C TRP A 243 7.42 15.40 -2.55
N VAL A 244 7.09 14.20 -3.04
CA VAL A 244 5.96 13.41 -2.55
C VAL A 244 6.40 12.00 -2.23
N GLU A 245 5.96 11.49 -1.08
CA GLU A 245 6.26 10.15 -0.62
C GLU A 245 5.75 9.09 -1.60
N THR A 246 6.59 8.08 -1.84
CA THR A 246 6.29 6.93 -2.71
C THR A 246 6.79 5.62 -2.09
N GLN A 247 6.17 4.51 -2.47
CA GLN A 247 6.59 3.17 -2.04
C GLN A 247 7.49 2.46 -3.06
N LYS A 248 7.76 3.09 -4.22
CA LYS A 248 8.58 2.52 -5.29
C LYS A 248 9.75 3.42 -5.61
N LEU A 249 10.90 2.79 -5.88
CA LEU A 249 12.07 3.47 -6.42
C LEU A 249 12.10 3.27 -7.93
N GLU A 250 12.07 4.37 -8.67
CA GLU A 250 12.18 4.36 -10.12
C GLU A 250 13.64 4.44 -10.54
N ARG A 251 14.07 3.55 -11.45
CA ARG A 251 15.44 3.55 -11.94
C ARG A 251 15.74 4.81 -12.75
N GLY A 252 16.91 5.41 -12.51
CA GLY A 252 17.40 6.57 -13.25
C GLY A 252 16.67 7.88 -12.94
N ARG A 253 15.88 7.92 -11.87
CA ARG A 253 15.19 9.13 -11.39
C ARG A 253 15.86 9.64 -10.12
N GLU A 254 15.84 10.95 -9.95
CA GLU A 254 16.23 11.57 -8.68
C GLU A 254 15.16 11.27 -7.62
N PHE A 255 15.61 10.99 -6.39
CA PHE A 255 14.75 10.72 -5.25
C PHE A 255 15.40 11.26 -3.97
N LEU A 256 14.59 11.53 -2.96
CA LEU A 256 15.06 11.73 -1.60
C LEU A 256 14.77 10.49 -0.78
N ILE A 257 15.61 10.26 0.22
CA ILE A 257 15.39 9.24 1.24
C ILE A 257 15.46 9.92 2.60
N ALA A 258 14.44 9.73 3.41
CA ALA A 258 14.47 10.03 4.83
C ALA A 258 14.48 8.72 5.59
N PHE A 259 15.36 8.58 6.57
CA PHE A 259 15.54 7.34 7.30
C PHE A 259 15.87 7.63 8.76
N SER A 260 15.53 6.70 9.66
CA SER A 260 15.94 6.80 11.06
C SER A 260 17.46 6.71 11.18
N GLN A 261 18.04 7.49 12.09
CA GLN A 261 19.49 7.52 12.35
C GLN A 261 20.09 6.12 12.60
N ARG A 262 19.31 5.16 13.11
CA ARG A 262 19.74 3.77 13.31
C ARG A 262 20.16 3.04 12.04
N LEU A 263 19.71 3.51 10.87
CA LEU A 263 20.00 2.93 9.57
C LEU A 263 21.09 3.69 8.81
N GLU A 264 21.71 4.71 9.42
CA GLU A 264 22.63 5.63 8.75
C GLU A 264 23.77 4.90 8.01
N ASP A 265 24.46 3.98 8.68
CA ASP A 265 25.58 3.25 8.06
C ASP A 265 25.11 2.38 6.88
N ARG A 266 23.99 1.67 7.04
CA ARG A 266 23.43 0.78 6.01
C ARG A 266 22.94 1.55 4.78
N ILE A 267 22.30 2.70 4.99
CA ILE A 267 21.81 3.55 3.90
C ILE A 267 22.97 4.23 3.18
N ARG A 268 24.03 4.64 3.91
CA ARG A 268 25.23 5.22 3.32
C ARG A 268 25.96 4.21 2.43
N GLU A 269 26.22 3.01 2.94
CA GLU A 269 26.84 1.92 2.19
C GLU A 269 26.02 1.59 0.93
N TRP A 270 24.71 1.39 1.07
CA TRP A 270 23.82 1.16 -0.06
C TRP A 270 23.84 2.33 -1.08
N GLY A 271 23.81 3.57 -0.60
CA GLY A 271 23.80 4.76 -1.45
C GLY A 271 25.09 4.89 -2.27
N GLU A 272 26.24 4.64 -1.66
CA GLU A 272 27.55 4.67 -2.31
C GLU A 272 27.72 3.55 -3.35
N GLU A 273 27.17 2.36 -3.09
CA GLU A 273 27.25 1.22 -4.02
C GLU A 273 26.24 1.30 -5.18
N CYS A 274 25.02 1.78 -4.90
CA CYS A 274 23.89 1.65 -5.83
C CYS A 274 23.55 2.95 -6.57
N CYS A 275 24.05 4.12 -6.13
CA CYS A 275 23.70 5.40 -6.73
C CYS A 275 24.92 6.08 -7.38
N ASN A 276 24.72 6.68 -8.56
CA ASN A 276 25.77 7.46 -9.23
C ASN A 276 26.15 8.71 -8.43
N TYR A 277 25.19 9.29 -7.71
CA TYR A 277 25.38 10.46 -6.87
C TYR A 277 24.54 10.30 -5.61
N PHE A 278 25.22 10.18 -4.47
CA PHE A 278 24.59 10.07 -3.16
C PHE A 278 25.19 11.14 -2.25
N LYS A 279 24.33 11.97 -1.67
CA LYS A 279 24.73 13.02 -0.73
C LYS A 279 23.70 13.15 0.38
N GLN A 280 24.20 13.47 1.56
CA GLN A 280 23.35 13.83 2.70
C GLN A 280 23.15 15.34 2.73
N GLU A 281 21.90 15.77 2.75
CA GLU A 281 21.55 17.18 2.93
C GLU A 281 21.50 17.52 4.43
N ARG A 282 22.12 18.64 4.81
CA ARG A 282 22.06 19.15 6.19
C ARG A 282 20.93 20.15 6.29
N VAL A 283 19.79 19.67 6.78
CA VAL A 283 18.56 20.46 6.85
C VAL A 283 17.91 20.35 8.22
N SER A 284 17.11 21.36 8.56
CA SER A 284 16.27 21.43 9.75
C SER A 284 14.79 21.29 9.38
N GLY A 285 13.94 20.88 10.33
CA GLY A 285 12.49 20.73 10.08
C GLY A 285 12.02 19.29 9.77
N LEU A 286 12.86 18.30 10.08
CA LEU A 286 12.47 16.88 10.11
C LEU A 286 12.26 16.42 11.56
N PRO A 287 11.47 15.36 11.80
CA PRO A 287 11.34 14.77 13.13
C PRO A 287 12.70 14.34 13.69
N ILE A 288 12.82 14.34 15.02
CA ILE A 288 14.03 13.88 15.71
C ILE A 288 14.04 12.34 15.72
N GLY A 289 15.12 11.72 15.24
CA GLY A 289 15.34 10.25 15.28
C GLY A 289 15.89 9.69 13.97
#